data_AF-A0A1B1AXQ2-F1
#
_entry.id   AF-A0A1B1AXQ2-F1
#
_cell.length_a   1.000
_cell.length_b   1.000
_cell.length_c   1.000
_cell.angle_alpha   90.00
_cell.angle_beta   90.00
_cell.angle_gamma   90.00
#
_symmetry.space_group_name_H-M   'P 1'
#
loop_
_entity.id
_entity.type
_entity.pdbx_description
1 polymer ?
#
loop_
_entity_poly.entity_id
_entity_poly.type
_entity_poly.pdbx_seq_one_letter_code
_entity_poly.pdbx_strand_id
1 'polypeptide(L)'
;MPEDSRFTAASVLVEYILGAAGQNAANARVLWPDIDRVEVLDAVSRAWEELDPDDYPFTRAVADQLREHDDREQFLGGIDLVLTGIAALHLPSG
;
A
#
# COMPACT_ATOMS: atom_id res chain seq x y z
N MET A 1 -15.18 8.37 20.40
CA MET A 1 -14.21 9.29 19.77
C MET A 1 -14.50 10.73 20.17
N PRO A 2 -13.54 11.45 20.78
CA PRO A 2 -13.63 12.90 21.02
C PRO A 2 -13.89 13.66 19.71
N GLU A 3 -14.59 14.79 19.77
CA GLU A 3 -14.99 15.56 18.58
C GLU A 3 -13.78 16.10 17.81
N ASP A 4 -12.78 16.63 18.52
CA ASP A 4 -11.56 17.20 17.95
C ASP A 4 -10.74 16.18 17.14
N SER A 5 -10.83 14.89 17.47
CA SER A 5 -10.10 13.84 16.75
C SER A 5 -10.84 13.38 15.48
N ARG A 6 -12.15 13.65 15.34
CA ARG A 6 -12.99 13.13 14.23
C ARG A 6 -12.54 13.64 12.89
N PHE A 7 -12.19 14.92 12.85
CA PHE A 7 -11.68 15.55 11.65
C PHE A 7 -10.40 14.86 11.18
N THR A 8 -9.42 14.69 12.06
CA THR A 8 -8.15 14.01 11.75
C THR A 8 -8.36 12.58 11.27
N ALA A 9 -9.24 11.81 11.93
CA ALA A 9 -9.53 10.43 11.52
C ALA A 9 -10.16 10.35 10.12
N ALA A 10 -11.13 11.24 9.82
CA ALA A 10 -11.75 11.31 8.51
C ALA A 10 -10.76 11.76 7.42
N SER A 11 -9.94 12.78 7.72
CA SER A 11 -8.91 13.27 6.79
C SER A 11 -7.91 12.19 6.41
N VAL A 12 -7.36 11.45 7.39
CA VAL A 12 -6.41 10.36 7.13
C VAL A 12 -7.01 9.26 6.24
N LEU A 13 -8.27 8.90 6.47
CA LEU A 13 -8.95 7.91 5.62
C LEU A 13 -9.09 8.42 4.19
N VAL A 14 -9.52 9.67 4.00
CA VAL A 14 -9.68 10.27 2.67
C VAL A 14 -8.32 10.40 1.97
N GLU A 15 -7.29 10.86 2.67
CA GLU A 15 -5.94 11.01 2.14
C GLU A 15 -5.37 9.66 1.71
N TYR A 16 -5.55 8.60 2.52
CA TYR A 16 -5.16 7.25 2.15
C TYR A 16 -5.90 6.77 0.89
N ILE A 17 -7.23 6.94 0.84
CA ILE A 17 -8.05 6.53 -0.31
C ILE A 17 -7.62 7.25 -1.59
N LEU A 18 -7.45 8.57 -1.52
CA LEU A 18 -7.08 9.38 -2.68
C LEU A 18 -5.64 9.10 -3.12
N GLY A 19 -4.72 8.87 -2.19
CA GLY A 19 -3.35 8.47 -2.48
C GLY A 19 -3.29 7.15 -3.24
N ALA A 20 -3.95 6.11 -2.71
CA ALA A 20 -3.99 4.79 -3.35
C ALA A 20 -4.68 4.84 -4.73
N ALA A 21 -5.84 5.51 -4.82
CA ALA A 21 -6.54 5.67 -6.10
C ALA A 21 -5.72 6.46 -7.13
N GLY A 22 -5.00 7.50 -6.68
CA GLY A 22 -4.11 8.30 -7.51
C GLY A 22 -2.96 7.49 -8.08
N GLN A 23 -2.28 6.71 -7.24
CA GLN A 23 -1.18 5.82 -7.67
C GLN A 23 -1.68 4.75 -8.67
N ASN A 24 -2.81 4.10 -8.38
CA ASN A 24 -3.38 3.09 -9.29
C ASN A 24 -3.74 3.71 -10.65
N ALA A 25 -4.34 4.89 -10.65
CA ALA A 25 -4.66 5.60 -11.88
C ALA A 25 -3.40 6.10 -12.61
N ALA A 26 -2.32 6.44 -11.91
CA ALA A 26 -1.04 6.80 -12.54
C ALA A 26 -0.40 5.57 -13.20
N ASN A 27 -0.34 4.44 -12.49
CA ASN A 27 0.18 3.19 -13.02
C ASN A 27 -0.59 2.73 -14.27
N ALA A 28 -1.93 2.77 -14.23
CA ALA A 28 -2.77 2.43 -15.38
C ALA A 28 -2.59 3.36 -16.60
N ARG A 29 -2.07 4.57 -16.41
CA ARG A 29 -1.77 5.51 -17.52
C ARG A 29 -0.36 5.32 -18.08
N VAL A 30 0.61 4.97 -17.21
CA VAL A 30 2.01 4.74 -17.60
C VAL A 30 2.16 3.39 -18.32
N LEU A 31 1.41 2.38 -17.88
CA LEU A 31 1.33 1.10 -18.56
C LEU A 31 0.56 1.30 -19.87
N TRP A 32 1.22 1.05 -21.00
CA TRP A 32 0.53 1.05 -22.30
C TRP A 32 -0.55 -0.03 -22.32
N PRO A 33 -1.64 0.13 -23.10
CA PRO A 33 -2.76 -0.81 -23.13
C PRO A 33 -2.37 -2.28 -23.39
N ASP A 34 -1.21 -2.50 -24.02
CA ASP A 34 -0.71 -3.81 -24.42
C ASP A 34 0.32 -4.41 -23.44
N ILE A 35 0.68 -3.72 -22.35
CA ILE A 35 1.61 -4.24 -21.33
C ILE A 35 0.84 -5.00 -20.26
N ASP A 36 1.20 -6.27 -20.05
CA ASP A 36 0.67 -7.09 -18.96
C ASP A 36 1.20 -6.59 -17.60
N ARG A 37 0.28 -6.23 -16.70
CA ARG A 37 0.58 -5.85 -15.31
C ARG A 37 1.41 -6.93 -14.60
N VAL A 38 1.13 -8.21 -14.88
CA VAL A 38 1.86 -9.33 -14.26
C VAL A 38 3.32 -9.32 -14.67
N GLU A 39 3.62 -9.09 -15.95
CA GLU A 39 4.99 -8.98 -16.45
C GLU A 39 5.74 -7.80 -15.82
N VAL A 40 5.05 -6.67 -15.60
CA VAL A 40 5.63 -5.49 -14.94
C VAL A 40 6.02 -5.82 -13.50
N LEU A 41 5.11 -6.42 -12.74
CA LEU A 41 5.39 -6.76 -11.34
C LEU A 41 6.47 -7.83 -11.21
N ASP A 42 6.50 -8.80 -12.13
CA ASP A 42 7.59 -9.79 -12.18
C ASP A 42 8.94 -9.11 -12.46
N ALA A 43 8.98 -8.18 -13.42
CA ALA A 43 10.20 -7.45 -13.73
C ALA A 43 10.71 -6.61 -12.54
N VAL A 44 9.80 -5.94 -11.80
CA VAL A 44 10.17 -5.18 -10.60
C VAL A 44 10.62 -6.12 -9.47
N SER A 45 9.92 -7.24 -9.27
CA SER A 45 10.28 -8.26 -8.28
C SER A 45 11.69 -8.81 -8.54
N ARG A 46 12.00 -9.16 -9.79
CA ARG A 46 13.35 -9.59 -10.19
C ARG A 46 14.41 -8.51 -9.96
N ALA A 47 14.09 -7.25 -10.28
CA ALA A 47 15.00 -6.15 -10.01
C ALA A 47 15.28 -5.99 -8.50
N TRP A 48 14.29 -6.26 -7.63
CA TRP A 48 14.47 -6.25 -6.19
C TRP A 48 15.30 -7.44 -5.68
N GLU A 49 15.14 -8.61 -6.29
CA GLU A 49 15.94 -9.81 -5.98
C GLU A 49 17.42 -9.62 -6.32
N GLU A 50 17.74 -8.79 -7.31
CA GLU A 50 19.10 -8.48 -7.75
C GLU A 50 19.82 -7.43 -6.87
N LEU A 51 19.11 -6.78 -5.95
CA LEU A 51 19.71 -5.80 -5.02
C LEU A 51 20.69 -6.46 -4.04
N ASP A 52 21.67 -5.69 -3.59
CA ASP A 52 22.59 -6.13 -2.54
C ASP A 52 21.81 -6.46 -1.25
N PRO A 53 21.95 -7.67 -0.68
CA PRO A 53 21.17 -8.09 0.47
C PRO A 53 21.58 -7.41 1.79
N ASP A 54 22.82 -6.93 1.90
CA ASP A 54 23.31 -6.26 3.11
C ASP A 54 22.82 -4.79 3.13
N ASP A 55 22.74 -4.17 1.95
CA ASP A 55 22.22 -2.80 1.82
C ASP A 55 20.68 -2.73 1.76
N TYR A 56 20.02 -3.76 1.18
CA TYR A 56 18.57 -3.78 0.95
C TYR A 56 17.85 -5.01 1.54
N PRO A 57 18.04 -5.34 2.83
CA PRO A 57 17.53 -6.58 3.41
C PRO A 57 16.00 -6.67 3.39
N PHE A 58 15.29 -5.56 3.64
CA PHE A 58 13.83 -5.55 3.63
C PHE A 58 13.27 -5.73 2.22
N THR A 59 13.75 -4.95 1.25
CA THR A 59 13.28 -4.99 -0.14
C THR A 59 13.47 -6.36 -0.76
N ARG A 60 14.63 -7.01 -0.49
CA ARG A 60 14.90 -8.40 -0.88
C ARG A 60 13.93 -9.38 -0.23
N ALA A 61 13.65 -9.22 1.07
CA ALA A 61 12.77 -10.13 1.81
C ALA A 61 11.30 -10.12 1.34
N VAL A 62 10.85 -9.03 0.71
CA VAL A 62 9.47 -8.88 0.22
C VAL A 62 9.36 -8.91 -1.30
N ALA A 63 10.44 -9.19 -2.03
CA ALA A 63 10.46 -9.17 -3.49
C ALA A 63 9.43 -10.12 -4.11
N ASP A 64 9.30 -11.34 -3.58
CA ASP A 64 8.29 -12.30 -4.02
C ASP A 64 6.87 -11.81 -3.76
N GLN A 65 6.65 -11.12 -2.64
CA GLN A 65 5.32 -10.59 -2.28
C GLN A 65 4.84 -9.56 -3.31
N LEU A 66 5.74 -8.74 -3.86
CA LEU A 66 5.39 -7.75 -4.87
C LEU A 66 4.85 -8.41 -6.15
N ARG A 67 5.45 -9.53 -6.58
CA ARG A 67 5.08 -10.28 -7.79
C ARG A 67 3.64 -10.79 -7.70
N GLU A 68 3.26 -11.26 -6.54
CA GLU A 68 1.96 -11.92 -6.30
C GLU A 68 0.87 -10.94 -5.83
N HIS A 69 1.22 -9.69 -5.55
CA HIS A 69 0.28 -8.79 -4.87
C HIS A 69 -0.90 -8.37 -5.77
N ASP A 70 -2.08 -8.41 -5.16
CA ASP A 70 -3.33 -7.86 -5.69
C ASP A 70 -3.53 -6.42 -5.16
N ASP A 71 -3.71 -5.46 -6.07
CA ASP A 71 -3.88 -4.04 -5.73
C ASP A 71 -5.08 -3.80 -4.81
N ARG A 72 -6.16 -4.56 -4.99
CA ARG A 72 -7.39 -4.45 -4.20
C ARG A 72 -7.17 -5.01 -2.80
N GLU A 73 -6.52 -6.16 -2.66
CA GLU A 73 -6.21 -6.72 -1.36
C GLU A 73 -5.27 -5.80 -0.58
N GLN A 74 -4.25 -5.23 -1.24
CA GLN A 74 -3.35 -4.27 -0.61
C GLN A 74 -4.07 -2.99 -0.17
N PHE A 75 -5.00 -2.48 -0.99
CA PHE A 75 -5.83 -1.34 -0.62
C PHE A 75 -6.69 -1.61 0.61
N LEU A 76 -7.36 -2.77 0.66
CA LEU A 76 -8.19 -3.14 1.82
C LEU A 76 -7.35 -3.37 3.07
N GLY A 77 -6.16 -3.96 2.94
CA GLY A 77 -5.22 -4.13 4.04
C GLY A 77 -4.77 -2.80 4.65
N GLY A 78 -4.52 -1.78 3.83
CA GLY A 78 -4.17 -0.45 4.35
C GLY A 78 -5.36 0.30 4.96
N ILE A 79 -6.58 0.12 4.44
CA ILE A 79 -7.80 0.62 5.12
C ILE A 79 -7.92 -0.01 6.51
N ASP A 80 -7.73 -1.32 6.62
CA ASP A 80 -7.80 -2.03 7.90
C ASP A 80 -6.73 -1.55 8.88
N LEU A 81 -5.50 -1.32 8.42
CA LEU A 81 -4.42 -0.74 9.23
C LEU A 81 -4.80 0.65 9.77
N VAL A 82 -5.33 1.53 8.91
CA VAL A 82 -5.75 2.88 9.31
C VAL A 82 -6.90 2.83 10.31
N LEU A 83 -7.94 2.04 10.04
CA LEU A 83 -9.10 1.88 10.91
C LEU A 83 -8.70 1.28 12.27
N THR A 84 -7.80 0.29 12.27
CA THR A 84 -7.27 -0.31 13.49
C THR A 84 -6.51 0.72 14.33
N GLY A 85 -5.67 1.55 13.70
CA GLY A 85 -4.98 2.65 14.40
C GLY A 85 -5.95 3.67 15.00
N ILE A 86 -6.99 4.06 14.25
CA ILE A 86 -8.06 4.94 14.75
C ILE A 86 -8.78 4.27 15.93
N ALA A 87 -9.11 2.99 15.85
CA ALA A 87 -9.78 2.28 16.93
C ALA A 87 -8.90 2.19 18.19
N ALA A 88 -7.62 1.85 18.04
CA ALA A 88 -6.67 1.73 19.15
C ALA A 88 -6.49 3.05 19.92
N LEU A 89 -6.49 4.19 19.23
CA LEU A 89 -6.38 5.52 19.86
C LEU A 89 -7.65 5.96 20.62
N HIS A 90 -8.76 5.23 20.45
CA HIS A 90 -10.07 5.63 20.95
C HIS A 90 -10.82 4.53 21.72
N LEU A 91 -10.25 3.34 21.85
CA LEU A 91 -10.65 2.40 22.89
C LEU A 91 -10.19 2.95 24.25
N PRO A 92 -11.02 2.86 25.30
CA PRO A 92 -10.58 3.20 26.64
C PRO A 92 -9.38 2.33 26.99
N SER A 93 -8.27 2.95 27.40
CA SER A 93 -7.15 2.24 28.03
C SER A 93 -7.71 1.46 29.20
N GLY A 94 -7.62 0.13 29.15
CA GLY A 94 -7.96 -0.75 30.27
C GLY A 94 -7.07 -0.50 31.48
#